data_AF-A0A970S7E2-F1
#
_entry.id   AF-A0A970S7E2-F1
#
_cell.length_a   1.000
_cell.length_b   1.000
_cell.length_c   1.000
_cell.angle_alpha   90.00
_cell.angle_beta   90.00
_cell.angle_gamma   90.00
#
_symmetry.space_group_name_H-M   'P 1'
#
loop_
_entity.id
_entity.type
_entity.pdbx_description
1 polymer ?
#
loop_
_entity_poly.entity_id
_entity_poly.type
_entity_poly.pdbx_seq_one_letter_code
_entity_poly.pdbx_strand_id
1 'polypeptide(L)'
;MNFATPEQVFTALGDGKDVYWSEDGSSEWTPLNQKSQLNFSDLYSGFLKFRVEDLQKINMPIEVTDTQYFSAFVRHEGNFEIYRVGTTKTRFYALKLKRNVRSENYFSNIDVFAVNTDGSLKKVFRTVANDWVFSALETARKANRNREYNQILQDTGFFSSKEYGDHRRRSRRMGGM
;
A
#
# COMPACT_ATOMS: atom_id res chain seq x y z
N MET A 1 14.17 1.14 24.57
CA MET A 1 13.20 1.78 23.65
C MET A 1 13.73 3.18 23.38
N ASN A 2 14.11 3.50 22.14
CA ASN A 2 14.58 4.84 21.81
C ASN A 2 13.36 5.70 21.49
N PHE A 3 13.15 6.76 22.27
CA PHE A 3 12.12 7.76 21.99
C PHE A 3 12.61 8.69 20.88
N ALA A 4 11.67 9.15 20.04
CA ALA A 4 11.99 10.06 18.97
C ALA A 4 12.22 11.47 19.52
N THR A 5 13.30 12.12 19.08
CA THR A 5 13.49 13.56 19.34
C THR A 5 12.46 14.38 18.55
N PRO A 6 12.20 15.64 18.93
CA PRO A 6 11.31 16.52 18.17
C PRO A 6 11.68 16.60 16.69
N GLU A 7 12.98 16.70 16.37
CA GLU A 7 13.49 16.73 14.99
C GLU A 7 13.13 15.45 14.24
N GLN A 8 13.29 14.29 14.88
CA GLN A 8 12.91 13.00 14.31
C GLN A 8 11.40 12.88 14.09
N VAL A 9 10.59 13.45 14.98
CA VAL A 9 9.14 13.53 14.81
C VAL A 9 8.79 14.38 13.59
N PHE A 10 9.39 15.56 13.43
CA PHE A 10 9.13 16.41 12.26
C PHE A 10 9.56 15.75 10.94
N THR A 11 10.75 15.14 10.91
CA THR A 11 11.20 14.38 9.74
C THR A 11 10.24 13.25 9.42
N ALA A 12 9.81 12.48 10.44
CA ALA A 12 8.86 11.39 10.26
C ALA A 12 7.52 11.86 9.71
N LEU A 13 6.95 12.94 10.26
CA LEU A 13 5.70 13.52 9.76
C LEU A 13 5.85 14.04 8.32
N GLY A 14 6.97 14.67 7.99
CA GLY A 14 7.28 15.13 6.62
C GLY A 14 7.42 13.98 5.62
N ASP A 15 7.97 12.84 6.06
CA ASP A 15 8.05 11.60 5.28
C ASP A 15 6.72 10.82 5.27
N GLY A 16 5.72 11.31 5.99
CA GLY A 16 4.40 10.71 6.14
C GLY A 16 4.40 9.42 6.96
N LYS A 17 5.40 9.20 7.81
CA LYS A 17 5.42 8.07 8.76
C LYS A 17 4.43 8.34 9.88
N ASP A 18 3.83 7.27 10.38
CA ASP A 18 2.91 7.38 11.51
C ASP A 18 3.72 7.64 12.77
N VAL A 19 3.34 8.68 13.51
CA VAL A 19 3.94 9.05 14.79
C VAL A 19 2.93 8.78 15.89
N TYR A 20 3.42 8.30 17.03
CA TYR A 20 2.62 8.07 18.22
C TYR A 20 3.20 8.84 19.39
N TRP A 21 2.33 9.29 20.28
CA TRP A 21 2.68 9.98 21.50
C TRP A 21 2.08 9.28 22.71
N SER A 22 2.68 9.50 23.87
CA SER A 22 2.23 9.00 25.17
C SER A 22 2.70 9.96 26.25
N GLU A 23 1.97 10.04 27.36
CA GLU A 23 2.43 10.76 28.55
C GLU A 23 3.57 9.99 29.22
N ASP A 24 4.50 10.72 29.84
CA ASP A 24 5.57 10.09 30.59
C ASP A 24 5.01 9.23 31.73
N GLY A 25 5.40 7.95 31.75
CA GLY A 25 4.88 6.95 32.69
C GLY A 25 3.68 6.15 32.18
N SER A 26 3.06 6.53 31.07
CA SER A 26 2.00 5.76 30.43
C SER A 26 2.56 4.68 29.49
N SER A 27 1.85 3.56 29.38
CA SER A 27 2.11 2.50 28.40
C SER A 27 1.23 2.61 27.16
N GLU A 28 0.23 3.49 27.17
CA GLU A 28 -0.73 3.64 26.09
C GLU A 28 -0.24 4.66 25.06
N TRP A 29 -0.24 4.26 23.79
CA TRP A 29 0.25 5.07 22.70
C TRP A 29 -0.89 5.54 21.81
N THR A 30 -0.99 6.85 21.66
CA THR A 30 -2.02 7.51 20.86
C THR A 30 -1.42 7.98 19.54
N PRO A 31 -2.08 7.75 18.39
CA PRO A 31 -1.60 8.26 17.11
C PRO A 31 -1.62 9.79 17.10
N LEU A 32 -0.51 10.38 16.65
CA LEU A 32 -0.39 11.80 16.40
C LEU A 32 -1.07 12.13 15.06
N ASN A 33 -2.20 12.84 15.13
CA ASN A 33 -3.00 13.20 13.96
C ASN A 33 -3.67 14.57 14.17
N GLN A 34 -4.44 15.02 13.19
CA GLN A 34 -5.13 16.33 13.23
C GLN A 34 -6.14 16.49 14.39
N LYS A 35 -6.57 15.39 15.02
CA LYS A 35 -7.47 15.40 16.18
C LYS A 35 -6.70 15.39 17.51
N SER A 36 -5.39 15.18 17.49
CA SER A 36 -4.57 15.25 18.70
C SER A 36 -4.59 16.68 19.24
N GLN A 37 -4.94 16.84 20.51
CA GLN A 37 -4.96 18.14 21.20
C GLN A 37 -3.55 18.50 21.70
N LEU A 38 -2.55 18.36 20.84
CA LEU A 38 -1.16 18.67 21.15
C LEU A 38 -0.73 19.95 20.43
N ASN A 39 -0.04 20.81 21.16
CA ASN A 39 0.61 21.99 20.64
C ASN A 39 2.07 21.70 20.28
N PHE A 40 2.65 22.58 19.46
CA PHE A 40 4.05 22.50 19.08
C PHE A 40 5.00 22.50 20.29
N SER A 41 4.66 23.25 21.35
CA SER A 41 5.41 23.29 22.61
C SER A 41 5.50 21.93 23.29
N ASP A 42 4.51 21.07 23.11
CA ASP A 42 4.40 19.81 23.86
C ASP A 42 5.48 18.81 23.42
N LEU A 43 5.97 18.94 22.18
CA LEU A 43 7.11 18.17 21.65
C LEU A 43 8.40 18.43 22.44
N TYR A 44 8.55 19.63 23.01
CA TYR A 44 9.73 20.06 23.76
C TYR A 44 9.50 20.08 25.27
N SER A 45 8.29 19.75 25.73
CA SER A 45 7.89 19.89 27.12
C SER A 45 8.59 18.90 28.07
N GLY A 46 9.05 17.76 27.55
CA GLY A 46 9.61 16.66 28.33
C GLY A 46 8.57 15.76 29.03
N PHE A 47 7.30 16.18 29.07
CA PHE A 47 6.21 15.40 29.66
C PHE A 47 5.61 14.38 28.70
N LEU A 48 5.86 14.52 27.40
CA LEU A 48 5.41 13.60 26.37
C LEU A 48 6.56 12.84 25.75
N LYS A 49 6.32 11.56 25.49
CA LYS A 49 7.21 10.67 24.76
C LYS A 49 6.65 10.42 23.38
N PHE A 50 7.52 10.44 22.39
CA PHE A 50 7.16 10.20 21.00
C PHE A 50 7.88 8.96 20.47
N ARG A 51 7.24 8.26 19.54
CA ARG A 51 7.86 7.21 18.74
C ARG A 51 7.35 7.28 17.31
N VAL A 52 8.23 6.92 16.39
CA VAL A 52 7.90 6.82 14.96
C VAL A 52 7.64 5.34 14.64
N GLU A 53 6.61 5.04 13.86
CA GLU A 53 6.41 3.68 13.33
C GLU A 53 7.62 3.33 12.46
N ASP A 54 8.33 2.26 12.84
CA ASP A 54 9.43 1.76 12.04
C ASP A 54 8.86 0.89 10.91
N LEU A 55 8.87 1.45 9.70
CA LEU A 55 8.42 0.73 8.52
C LEU A 55 9.47 -0.29 8.11
N GLN A 56 9.04 -1.55 7.93
CA GLN A 56 9.90 -2.60 7.40
C GLN A 56 10.54 -2.14 6.08
N LYS A 57 11.87 -2.26 5.99
CA LYS A 57 12.60 -2.04 4.74
C LYS A 57 12.30 -3.15 3.74
N ILE A 58 12.14 -2.78 2.48
CA ILE A 58 11.96 -3.70 1.37
C ILE A 58 13.33 -4.25 0.96
N ASN A 59 13.41 -5.56 0.76
CA ASN A 59 14.62 -6.23 0.34
C ASN A 59 14.96 -5.86 -1.12
N MET A 60 16.18 -5.42 -1.33
CA MET A 60 16.70 -4.98 -2.63
C MET A 60 17.82 -5.95 -3.10
N PRO A 61 17.97 -6.20 -4.41
CA PRO A 61 17.20 -5.63 -5.51
C PRO A 61 15.82 -6.28 -5.67
N ILE A 62 14.88 -5.55 -6.27
CA ILE A 62 13.62 -6.12 -6.71
C ILE A 62 13.86 -6.72 -8.10
N GLU A 63 13.92 -8.05 -8.16
CA GLU A 63 14.03 -8.78 -9.42
C GLU A 63 12.76 -8.59 -10.25
N VAL A 64 12.95 -8.25 -11.52
CA VAL A 64 11.86 -8.03 -12.46
C VAL A 64 12.16 -8.85 -13.71
N THR A 65 11.38 -9.92 -13.91
CA THR A 65 11.58 -10.87 -15.01
C THR A 65 10.95 -10.39 -16.32
N ASP A 66 9.83 -9.69 -16.26
CA ASP A 66 9.10 -9.23 -17.45
C ASP A 66 9.51 -7.80 -17.83
N THR A 67 9.87 -7.53 -19.08
CA THR A 67 10.24 -6.17 -19.54
C THR A 67 9.09 -5.40 -20.18
N GLN A 68 7.97 -6.06 -20.51
CA GLN A 68 6.88 -5.46 -21.29
C GLN A 68 5.88 -4.64 -20.48
N TYR A 69 5.59 -5.03 -19.23
CA TYR A 69 4.56 -4.38 -18.43
C TYR A 69 5.19 -3.47 -17.38
N PHE A 70 5.11 -2.17 -17.60
CA PHE A 70 5.61 -1.21 -16.62
C PHE A 70 4.73 -1.09 -15.37
N SER A 71 3.47 -1.56 -15.41
CA SER A 71 2.56 -1.57 -14.26
C SER A 71 2.13 -3.00 -13.91
N ALA A 72 2.72 -3.57 -12.86
CA ALA A 72 2.42 -4.95 -12.47
C ALA A 72 2.71 -5.21 -10.98
N PHE A 73 2.00 -6.20 -10.43
CA PHE A 73 2.37 -6.82 -9.16
C PHE A 73 3.70 -7.56 -9.29
N VAL A 74 4.52 -7.50 -8.25
CA VAL A 74 5.82 -8.18 -8.19
C VAL A 74 5.80 -9.29 -7.16
N ARG A 75 5.52 -8.97 -5.89
CA ARG A 75 5.51 -9.94 -4.79
C ARG A 75 4.82 -9.39 -3.54
N HIS A 76 4.52 -10.28 -2.61
CA HIS A 76 4.23 -9.91 -1.22
C HIS A 76 5.52 -9.83 -0.42
N GLU A 77 5.60 -8.86 0.50
CA GLU A 77 6.72 -8.72 1.41
C GLU A 77 6.23 -8.19 2.77
N GLY A 78 6.18 -9.08 3.76
CA GLY A 78 5.52 -8.79 5.03
C GLY A 78 4.07 -8.37 4.82
N ASN A 79 3.71 -7.19 5.31
CA ASN A 79 2.37 -6.61 5.18
C ASN A 79 2.18 -5.75 3.92
N PHE A 80 3.15 -5.79 3.00
CA PHE A 80 3.14 -5.00 1.77
C PHE A 80 2.87 -5.85 0.53
N GLU A 81 2.09 -5.28 -0.38
CA GLU A 81 2.04 -5.69 -1.78
C GLU A 81 3.01 -4.81 -2.56
N ILE A 82 3.99 -5.41 -3.24
CA ILE A 82 4.99 -4.67 -4.02
C ILE A 82 4.58 -4.62 -5.48
N TYR A 83 4.56 -3.42 -6.02
CA TYR A 83 4.23 -3.14 -7.42
C TYR A 83 5.39 -2.42 -8.08
N ARG A 84 5.54 -2.67 -9.37
CA ARG A 84 6.32 -1.84 -10.27
C ARG A 84 5.38 -1.01 -11.11
N VAL A 85 5.71 0.26 -11.30
CA VAL A 85 4.92 1.24 -12.06
C VAL A 85 5.88 2.13 -12.85
N GLY A 86 5.58 2.35 -14.13
CA GLY A 86 6.39 3.20 -14.99
C GLY A 86 5.69 3.53 -16.31
N THR A 87 6.20 4.54 -16.99
CA THR A 87 5.85 4.88 -18.38
C THR A 87 7.10 4.89 -19.25
N THR A 88 8.18 5.49 -18.72
CA THR A 88 9.52 5.50 -19.33
C THR A 88 10.60 4.92 -18.41
N LYS A 89 10.46 5.11 -17.09
CA LYS A 89 11.32 4.53 -16.06
C LYS A 89 10.48 3.76 -15.05
N THR A 90 10.93 2.56 -14.70
CA THR A 90 10.30 1.72 -13.68
C THR A 90 10.59 2.29 -12.30
N ARG A 91 9.55 2.43 -11.49
CA ARG A 91 9.61 2.75 -10.07
C ARG A 91 8.88 1.67 -9.28
N PHE A 92 9.25 1.51 -8.02
CA PHE A 92 8.64 0.53 -7.14
C PHE A 92 7.79 1.22 -6.08
N TYR A 93 6.65 0.61 -5.79
CA TYR A 93 5.69 1.09 -4.81
C TYR A 93 5.26 -0.07 -3.91
N ALA A 94 5.21 0.19 -2.61
CA ALA A 94 4.70 -0.74 -1.61
C ALA A 94 3.31 -0.27 -1.16
N LEU A 95 2.33 -1.16 -1.21
CA LEU A 95 0.96 -0.91 -0.79
C LEU A 95 0.70 -1.64 0.53
N LYS A 96 0.29 -0.89 1.57
CA LYS A 96 -0.11 -1.43 2.89
C LYS A 96 -1.61 -1.25 3.07
N LEU A 97 -2.34 -2.32 3.35
CA LEU A 97 -3.76 -2.23 3.68
C LEU A 97 -3.93 -1.60 5.09
N LYS A 98 -4.74 -0.55 5.17
CA LYS A 98 -5.33 -0.09 6.42
C LYS A 98 -6.37 -1.12 6.84
N ARG A 99 -6.48 -1.39 8.14
CA ARG A 99 -7.42 -2.38 8.70
C ARG A 99 -8.82 -2.24 8.06
N ASN A 100 -9.49 -3.38 7.88
CA ASN A 100 -10.78 -3.63 7.21
C ASN A 100 -11.81 -2.48 7.32
N VAL A 101 -11.68 -1.46 6.48
CA VAL A 101 -12.73 -0.49 6.22
C VAL A 101 -13.17 -0.69 4.77
N ARG A 102 -14.41 -1.13 4.58
CA ARG A 102 -15.05 -1.09 3.26
C ARG A 102 -15.26 0.37 2.91
N SER A 103 -14.80 0.76 1.73
CA SER A 103 -14.93 2.12 1.24
C SER A 103 -15.07 2.11 -0.27
N GLU A 104 -15.85 3.07 -0.78
CA GLU A 104 -16.10 3.26 -2.21
C GLU A 104 -14.86 3.74 -2.96
N ASN A 105 -13.92 4.41 -2.29
CA ASN A 105 -12.69 4.91 -2.90
C ASN A 105 -11.59 3.84 -2.79
N TYR A 106 -11.12 3.34 -3.96
CA TYR A 106 -10.20 2.20 -4.06
C TYR A 106 -8.98 2.28 -3.14
N PHE A 107 -8.39 3.48 -2.97
CA PHE A 107 -7.19 3.70 -2.15
C PHE A 107 -7.45 4.26 -0.75
N SER A 108 -8.69 4.46 -0.36
CA SER A 108 -9.00 5.02 0.96
C SER A 108 -8.52 4.15 2.13
N ASN A 109 -8.49 2.83 1.93
CA ASN A 109 -8.01 1.84 2.89
C ASN A 109 -6.60 1.33 2.53
N ILE A 110 -5.83 2.05 1.72
CA ILE A 110 -4.49 1.66 1.31
C ILE A 110 -3.54 2.83 1.54
N ASP A 111 -2.47 2.60 2.30
CA ASP A 111 -1.31 3.48 2.25
C ASP A 111 -0.39 3.06 1.10
N VAL A 112 0.05 4.06 0.33
CA VAL A 112 0.98 3.88 -0.78
C VAL A 112 2.32 4.48 -0.40
N PHE A 113 3.39 3.72 -0.58
CA PHE A 113 4.76 4.13 -0.33
C PHE A 113 5.60 3.98 -1.60
N ALA A 114 6.42 4.96 -1.92
CA ALA A 114 7.50 4.79 -2.88
C ALA A 114 8.65 4.03 -2.21
N VAL A 115 9.23 3.07 -2.94
CA VAL A 115 10.38 2.29 -2.48
C VAL A 115 11.64 2.93 -3.03
N ASN A 116 12.53 3.36 -2.14
CA ASN A 116 13.83 3.91 -2.49
C ASN A 116 14.84 2.82 -2.84
N THR A 117 15.99 3.20 -3.39
CA THR A 117 17.05 2.26 -3.81
C THR A 117 17.67 1.48 -2.65
N ASP A 118 17.62 2.02 -1.44
CA ASP A 118 18.08 1.38 -0.20
C ASP A 118 16.99 0.54 0.49
N GLY A 119 15.82 0.39 -0.16
CA GLY A 119 14.67 -0.32 0.39
C GLY A 119 13.83 0.48 1.39
N SER A 120 14.22 1.71 1.71
CA SER A 120 13.42 2.57 2.59
C SER A 120 12.11 3.01 1.92
N LEU A 121 11.09 3.23 2.75
CA LEU A 121 9.74 3.59 2.31
C LEU A 121 9.46 5.06 2.57
N LYS A 122 8.93 5.75 1.55
CA LYS A 122 8.43 7.13 1.65
C LYS A 122 6.96 7.18 1.31
N LYS A 123 6.10 7.72 2.18
CA LYS A 123 4.66 7.76 1.91
C LYS A 123 4.35 8.68 0.73
N VAL A 124 3.42 8.23 -0.11
CA VAL A 124 2.98 8.94 -1.30
C VAL A 124 1.54 9.39 -1.08
N PHE A 125 1.36 10.71 -0.95
CA PHE A 125 0.04 11.30 -0.81
C PHE A 125 -0.60 11.53 -2.18
N ARG A 126 -1.85 11.09 -2.34
CA ARG A 126 -2.60 11.26 -3.59
C ARG A 126 -2.75 12.73 -4.01
N THR A 127 -2.83 13.65 -3.06
CA THR A 127 -2.95 15.10 -3.30
C THR A 127 -1.69 15.71 -3.91
N VAL A 128 -0.54 15.05 -3.79
CA VAL A 128 0.77 15.57 -4.22
C VAL A 128 1.32 14.76 -5.40
N ALA A 129 0.97 13.47 -5.47
CA ALA A 129 1.43 12.59 -6.51
C ALA A 129 0.78 12.88 -7.86
N ASN A 130 1.46 12.47 -8.93
CA ASN A 130 0.87 12.54 -10.26
C ASN A 130 -0.23 11.47 -10.42
N ASP A 131 -1.39 11.88 -10.93
CA ASP A 131 -2.61 11.05 -11.03
C ASP A 131 -2.38 9.71 -11.75
N TRP A 132 -1.51 9.69 -12.77
CA TRP A 132 -1.23 8.46 -13.51
C TRP A 132 -0.65 7.35 -12.63
N VAL A 133 0.07 7.69 -11.55
CA VAL A 133 0.69 6.69 -10.65
C VAL A 133 -0.40 5.90 -9.95
N PHE A 134 -1.41 6.57 -9.38
CA PHE A 134 -2.50 5.90 -8.69
C PHE A 134 -3.39 5.12 -9.66
N SER A 135 -3.65 5.65 -10.86
CA SER A 135 -4.38 4.93 -11.92
C SER A 135 -3.64 3.65 -12.36
N ALA A 136 -2.33 3.73 -12.54
CA ALA A 136 -1.49 2.60 -12.90
C ALA A 136 -1.47 1.53 -11.79
N LEU A 137 -1.33 1.95 -10.52
CA LEU A 137 -1.38 1.07 -9.35
C LEU A 137 -2.72 0.36 -9.22
N GLU A 138 -3.83 1.07 -9.44
CA GLU A 138 -5.18 0.51 -9.38
C GLU A 138 -5.36 -0.55 -10.45
N THR A 139 -4.93 -0.24 -11.67
CA THR A 139 -4.96 -1.17 -12.80
C THR A 139 -4.14 -2.42 -12.51
N ALA A 140 -2.91 -2.26 -12.03
CA ALA A 140 -2.03 -3.39 -11.72
C ALA A 140 -2.60 -4.27 -10.60
N ARG A 141 -3.13 -3.67 -9.53
CA ARG A 141 -3.73 -4.41 -8.42
C ARG A 141 -5.01 -5.14 -8.83
N LYS A 142 -5.89 -4.50 -9.62
CA LYS A 142 -7.08 -5.17 -10.21
C LYS A 142 -6.68 -6.34 -11.09
N ALA A 143 -5.68 -6.17 -11.95
CA ALA A 143 -5.17 -7.24 -12.80
C ALA A 143 -4.63 -8.41 -11.96
N ASN A 144 -3.87 -8.14 -10.89
CA ASN A 144 -3.37 -9.18 -9.98
C ASN A 144 -4.52 -9.92 -9.27
N ARG A 145 -5.50 -9.20 -8.72
CA ARG A 145 -6.67 -9.81 -8.06
C ARG A 145 -7.51 -10.66 -9.02
N ASN A 146 -7.72 -10.20 -10.25
CA ASN A 146 -8.41 -10.98 -11.27
C ASN A 146 -7.61 -12.22 -11.66
N ARG A 147 -6.28 -12.13 -11.74
CA ARG A 147 -5.39 -13.27 -11.97
C ARG A 147 -5.49 -14.30 -10.84
N GLU A 148 -5.41 -13.87 -9.57
CA GLU A 148 -5.58 -14.74 -8.40
C GLU A 148 -6.93 -15.45 -8.42
N TYR A 149 -8.02 -14.70 -8.67
CA TYR A 149 -9.36 -15.25 -8.76
C TYR A 149 -9.49 -16.28 -9.89
N ASN A 150 -8.99 -15.97 -11.09
CA ASN A 150 -9.02 -16.89 -12.22
C ASN A 150 -8.17 -18.14 -11.96
N GLN A 151 -7.04 -18.01 -11.27
CA GLN A 151 -6.24 -19.17 -10.89
C GLN A 151 -7.02 -20.10 -9.95
N ILE A 152 -7.71 -19.55 -8.94
CA ILE A 152 -8.57 -20.34 -8.04
C ILE A 152 -9.69 -21.04 -8.81
N LEU A 153 -10.34 -20.35 -9.75
CA LEU A 153 -11.36 -20.97 -10.62
C LEU A 153 -10.75 -22.10 -11.47
N GLN A 154 -9.53 -21.94 -11.95
CA GLN A 154 -8.84 -22.98 -12.70
C GLN A 154 -8.52 -24.19 -11.82
N ASP A 155 -7.95 -23.95 -10.63
CA ASP A 155 -7.54 -24.98 -9.68
C ASP A 155 -8.74 -25.76 -9.13
N THR A 156 -9.89 -25.11 -8.96
CA THR A 156 -11.16 -25.75 -8.56
C THR A 156 -11.86 -26.50 -9.69
N GLY A 157 -11.29 -26.49 -10.91
CA GLY A 157 -11.89 -27.13 -12.08
C GLY A 157 -13.15 -26.43 -12.59
N PHE A 158 -13.42 -25.19 -12.16
CA PHE A 158 -14.61 -24.44 -12.57
C PHE A 158 -14.68 -24.29 -14.09
N PHE A 159 -13.55 -23.99 -14.75
CA PHE A 159 -13.51 -23.84 -16.21
C PHE A 159 -13.70 -25.17 -16.97
N SER A 160 -13.56 -26.31 -16.30
CA SER A 160 -13.89 -27.64 -16.83
C SER A 160 -15.31 -28.12 -16.45
N SER A 161 -16.05 -27.35 -15.63
CA SER A 161 -17.40 -27.72 -15.20
C SER A 161 -18.42 -27.70 -16.35
N LYS A 162 -19.43 -28.57 -16.27
CA LYS A 162 -20.54 -28.62 -17.23
C LYS A 162 -21.30 -27.29 -17.27
N GLU A 163 -21.49 -26.66 -16.10
CA GLU A 163 -22.17 -25.36 -15.95
C GLU A 163 -21.42 -24.24 -16.68
N TYR A 164 -20.10 -24.15 -16.53
CA TYR A 164 -19.30 -23.18 -17.29
C TYR A 164 -19.36 -23.43 -18.79
N GLY A 165 -19.35 -24.70 -19.22
CA GLY A 165 -19.53 -25.09 -20.61
C GLY A 165 -20.88 -24.63 -21.19
N ASP A 166 -21.96 -24.83 -20.44
CA ASP A 166 -23.32 -24.41 -20.83
C ASP A 166 -23.45 -22.88 -20.86
N HIS A 167 -22.89 -22.17 -19.88
CA HIS A 167 -22.80 -20.70 -19.85
C HIS A 167 -22.05 -20.17 -21.09
N ARG A 168 -20.85 -20.69 -21.36
CA ARG A 168 -20.02 -20.29 -22.51
C ARG A 168 -20.73 -20.49 -23.85
N ARG A 169 -21.52 -21.57 -24.01
CA ARG A 169 -22.33 -21.80 -25.21
C ARG A 169 -23.48 -20.79 -25.34
N ARG A 170 -24.15 -20.42 -24.23
CA ARG A 170 -25.21 -19.40 -24.23
C ARG A 170 -24.69 -18.01 -24.57
N SER A 171 -23.57 -17.58 -23.97
CA SER A 171 -22.99 -16.26 -24.23
C SER A 171 -22.55 -16.09 -25.69
N ARG A 172 -22.03 -17.15 -26.33
CA ARG A 172 -21.69 -17.14 -27.76
C ARG A 172 -22.90 -17.00 -28.68
N ARG A 173 -24.06 -17.51 -28.27
CA ARG A 173 -25.31 -17.36 -29.04
C ARG A 173 -25.92 -15.96 -28.92
N MET A 174 -25.65 -15.25 -27.82
CA MET A 174 -26.19 -13.91 -27.55
C MET A 174 -25.33 -12.77 -28.12
N GLY A 175 -24.01 -12.96 -28.28
CA GLY A 175 -23.12 -11.96 -28.87
C GLY A 175 -23.01 -12.01 -30.40
N GLY A 176 -23.85 -12.81 -31.06
CA GLY A 176 -23.91 -12.95 -32.52
C GLY A 176 -25.18 -12.36 -33.15
N MET A 177 -25.89 -11.50 -32.41
CA MET A 177 -26.97 -10.64 -32.92
C MET A 177 -26.47 -9.20 -33.01
#